data_AF-A0A6I1QKF3-F1
#
_entry.id   AF-A0A6I1QKF3-F1
#
_cell.length_a   1.000
_cell.length_b   1.000
_cell.length_c   1.000
_cell.angle_alpha   90.00
_cell.angle_beta   90.00
_cell.angle_gamma   90.00
#
_symmetry.space_group_name_H-M   'P 1'
#
loop_
_entity.id
_entity.type
_entity.pdbx_description
1 polymer ?
#
loop_
_entity_poly.entity_id
_entity_poly.type
_entity_poly.pdbx_seq_one_letter_code
_entity_poly.pdbx_strand_id
1 'polypeptide(L)' 'MMEAVADSLPETFLIRLKRLVSIRNERYAELNAEGLAMVDRSIFSIFRDCEREGLSKEARDILGSARSEDQVPAAPLVLG' A
#
# COMPACT_ATOMS: atom_id res chain seq x y z
N MET A 1 10.23 16.80 23.74
CA MET A 1 9.95 17.64 22.56
C MET A 1 9.45 16.70 21.49
N MET A 2 8.18 16.78 21.12
CA MET A 2 7.57 15.90 20.13
C MET A 2 7.42 16.75 18.88
N GLU A 3 8.39 16.67 17.97
CA GLU A 3 8.27 17.29 16.65
C GLU A 3 7.13 16.58 15.92
N ALA A 4 5.99 17.26 15.82
CA ALA A 4 5.03 16.96 14.78
C ALA A 4 5.72 17.31 13.46
N VAL A 5 6.38 16.31 12.87
CA VAL A 5 6.93 16.37 11.52
C VAL A 5 5.86 17.01 10.63
N ALA A 6 6.13 18.23 10.19
CA ALA A 6 5.36 18.90 9.16
C ALA A 6 5.66 18.17 7.86
N ASP A 7 5.05 16.99 7.74
CA ASP A 7 5.11 16.14 6.58
C ASP A 7 4.58 16.96 5.40
N SER A 8 5.42 17.18 4.40
CA SER A 8 5.03 17.97 3.25
C SER A 8 3.80 17.29 2.62
N LEU A 9 2.83 18.05 2.08
CA LEU A 9 1.66 17.50 1.39
C LEU A 9 2.00 16.31 0.45
N PRO A 10 3.13 16.34 -0.31
CA PRO A 10 3.60 15.21 -1.12
C PRO A 10 3.92 13.93 -0.32
N GLU A 11 4.62 14.06 0.81
CA GLU A 11 4.99 12.94 1.69
C GLU A 11 3.74 12.27 2.28
N THR A 12 2.69 13.07 2.54
CA THR A 12 1.45 12.58 3.14
C THR A 12 0.71 11.67 2.18
N PHE A 13 0.79 11.91 0.87
CA PHE A 13 0.21 11.01 -0.13
C PHE A 13 0.93 9.66 -0.16
N LEU A 14 2.27 9.65 -0.07
CA LEU A 14 3.06 8.41 -0.04
C LEU A 14 2.80 7.58 1.21
N ILE A 15 2.70 8.22 2.38
CA ILE A 15 2.38 7.55 3.65
C ILE A 15 0.98 6.92 3.57
N ARG A 16 0.00 7.66 3.05
CA ARG A 16 -1.37 7.14 2.86
C ARG A 16 -1.42 6.00 1.87
N LEU A 17 -0.68 6.09 0.76
CA LEU A 17 -0.59 5.03 -0.23
C LEU A 17 -0.02 3.75 0.38
N LYS A 18 1.11 3.85 1.10
CA LYS A 18 1.71 2.72 1.82
C LYS A 18 0.72 2.06 2.77
N ARG A 19 0.01 2.86 3.57
CA ARG A 19 -0.94 2.33 4.55
C ARG A 19 -2.11 1.60 3.90
N LEU A 20 -2.68 2.14 2.83
CA LEU A 20 -3.79 1.49 2.11
C LEU A 20 -3.35 0.18 1.46
N VAL A 21 -2.14 0.17 0.91
CA VAL A 21 -1.51 -1.02 0.32
C VAL A 21 -1.26 -2.09 1.39
N SER A 22 -0.74 -1.73 2.56
CA SER A 22 -0.59 -2.65 3.69
C SER A 22 -1.94 -3.22 4.14
N ILE A 23 -2.96 -2.37 4.31
CA ILE A 23 -4.32 -2.83 4.66
C ILE A 23 -4.85 -3.82 3.63
N ARG A 24 -4.68 -3.54 2.33
CA ARG A 24 -5.11 -4.44 1.26
C ARG A 24 -4.49 -5.82 1.39
N ASN A 25 -3.19 -5.90 1.70
CA ASN A 25 -2.45 -7.14 1.79
C ASN A 25 -2.71 -7.87 3.13
N GLU A 26 -2.56 -7.18 4.25
CA GLU A 26 -2.73 -7.77 5.60
C GLU A 26 -4.17 -8.23 5.85
N ARG A 27 -5.15 -7.51 5.32
CA ARG A 27 -6.58 -7.80 5.51
C ARG A 27 -7.22 -8.41 4.28
N TYR A 28 -6.44 -8.83 3.28
CA TYR A 28 -6.98 -9.41 2.04
C TYR A 28 -7.97 -10.54 2.31
N ALA A 29 -7.61 -11.46 3.22
CA ALA A 29 -8.42 -12.61 3.58
C ALA A 29 -9.67 -12.25 4.43
N GLU A 30 -9.68 -11.08 5.05
CA GLU A 30 -10.78 -10.59 5.91
C GLU A 30 -11.70 -9.62 5.18
N LEU A 31 -11.25 -9.05 4.06
CA LEU A 31 -12.03 -8.14 3.21
C LEU A 31 -12.94 -8.95 2.27
N ASN A 32 -14.22 -8.60 2.25
CA ASN A 32 -15.12 -9.04 1.19
C ASN A 32 -14.81 -8.29 -0.12
N ALA A 33 -15.41 -8.73 -1.23
CA ALA A 33 -15.17 -8.14 -2.55
C ALA A 33 -15.46 -6.62 -2.61
N GLU A 34 -16.45 -6.15 -1.86
CA GLU A 34 -16.79 -4.72 -1.79
C GLU A 34 -15.74 -3.92 -1.02
N GLY A 35 -15.28 -4.45 0.12
CA GLY A 35 -14.19 -3.88 0.92
C GLY A 35 -12.89 -3.78 0.12
N LEU A 36 -12.55 -4.85 -0.61
CA LEU A 36 -11.39 -4.85 -1.50
C LEU A 36 -11.51 -3.79 -2.60
N ALA A 37 -12.68 -3.69 -3.25
CA ALA A 37 -12.94 -2.68 -4.27
C ALA A 37 -12.85 -1.23 -3.73
N MET A 38 -13.30 -0.99 -2.49
CA MET A 38 -13.17 0.31 -1.84
C MET A 38 -11.70 0.67 -1.57
N VAL A 39 -10.91 -0.30 -1.09
CA VAL A 39 -9.47 -0.11 -0.85
C VAL A 39 -8.75 0.14 -2.18
N ASP A 40 -9.03 -0.65 -3.22
CA ASP A 40 -8.43 -0.48 -4.54
C ASP A 40 -8.75 0.89 -5.17
N ARG A 41 -10.00 1.36 -5.05
CA ARG A 41 -10.38 2.71 -5.49
C ARG A 41 -9.64 3.80 -4.72
N SER A 42 -9.45 3.62 -3.41
CA SER A 42 -8.74 4.57 -2.56
C SER A 42 -7.25 4.62 -2.91
N ILE A 43 -6.62 3.46 -3.13
CA ILE A 43 -5.24 3.34 -3.61
C ILE A 43 -5.09 4.06 -4.95
N PHE A 44 -5.99 3.82 -5.90
CA PHE A 44 -5.94 4.46 -7.22
C PHE A 44 -6.09 5.98 -7.14
N SER A 45 -6.97 6.49 -6.27
CA SER A 45 -7.12 7.94 -6.08
C SER A 45 -5.83 8.58 -5.55
N ILE A 46 -5.25 8.02 -4.48
CA ILE A 46 -4.00 8.55 -3.90
C ILE A 46 -2.85 8.42 -4.90
N PHE A 47 -2.77 7.31 -5.65
CA PHE A 47 -1.76 7.14 -6.70
C PHE A 47 -1.83 8.26 -7.75
N ARG A 48 -3.03 8.63 -8.18
CA ARG A 48 -3.21 9.75 -9.11
C ARG A 48 -2.81 11.09 -8.51
N ASP A 49 -3.06 11.31 -7.21
CA ASP A 49 -2.58 12.52 -6.54
C ASP A 49 -1.05 12.51 -6.45
N CYS A 50 -0.41 11.38 -6.14
CA CYS A 50 1.05 11.24 -6.23
C CYS A 50 1.58 11.56 -7.64
N GLU A 51 0.90 11.10 -8.71
CA GLU A 51 1.32 11.42 -10.08
C GLU A 51 1.20 12.92 -10.40
N ARG A 52 0.16 13.60 -9.89
CA ARG A 52 -0.02 15.05 -10.07
C ARG A 52 1.05 15.86 -9.36
N GLU A 53 1.54 15.37 -8.23
CA GLU A 53 2.62 15.99 -7.45
C GLU A 53 4.03 15.57 -7.92
N GLY A 54 4.14 14.77 -8.98
CA GLY A 54 5.43 14.33 -9.55
C GLY A 54 6.09 13.14 -8.82
N LEU A 55 5.39 12.51 -7.89
CA LEU A 55 5.84 11.37 -7.08
C LEU A 55 5.56 10.00 -7.72
N SER A 56 5.35 9.95 -9.04
CA SER A 56 4.94 8.72 -9.75
C SER A 56 5.92 7.56 -9.53
N LYS A 57 7.22 7.85 -9.40
CA LYS A 57 8.26 6.82 -9.22
C LYS A 57 8.13 6.14 -7.85
N GLU A 58 8.05 6.93 -6.78
CA GLU A 58 7.89 6.42 -5.41
C GLU A 58 6.55 5.70 -5.24
N ALA A 59 5.48 6.24 -5.83
CA ALA A 59 4.17 5.62 -5.79
C ALA A 59 4.15 4.24 -6.49
N ARG A 60 4.84 4.09 -7.63
CA ARG A 60 4.97 2.80 -8.33
C ARG A 60 5.82 1.79 -7.54
N ASP A 61 6.86 2.24 -6.87
CA ASP A 61 7.71 1.40 -6.02
C ASP A 61 6.92 0.80 -4.85
N ILE A 62 6.07 1.61 -4.21
CA ILE A 62 5.14 1.18 -3.15
C ILE A 62 4.17 0.12 -3.66
N LEU A 63 3.56 0.33 -4.82
CA LEU A 63 2.65 -0.64 -5.44
C LEU A 63 3.36 -1.93 -5.89
N GLY A 64 4.62 -1.82 -6.33
CA GLY A 64 5.44 -2.95 -6.75
C GLY A 64 5.88 -3.84 -5.58
N SER A 65 6.28 -3.23 -4.47
CA SER A 65 6.72 -3.94 -3.25
C SER A 65 5.60 -4.79 -2.64
N ALA A 66 4.36 -4.28 -2.69
CA ALA A 66 3.16 -4.99 -2.24
C ALA A 66 2.95 -6.35 -2.89
N ARG A 67 3.45 -6.52 -4.12
CA ARG A 67 3.28 -7.73 -4.93
C ARG A 67 4.35 -8.79 -4.65
N SER A 68 5.46 -8.38 -4.03
CA SER A 68 6.60 -9.25 -3.70
C SER A 68 6.49 -9.85 -2.30
N GLU A 69 5.83 -9.18 -1.35
CA GLU A 69 5.64 -9.70 0.01
C GLU A 69 4.47 -10.69 0.12
N ASP A 70 3.56 -10.71 -0.85
CA ASP A 70 2.38 -11.61 -0.90
C ASP A 70 2.70 -13.02 -1.49
N GLN A 71 3.98 -13.39 -1.62
CA GLN A 71 4.42 -14.67 -2.20
C GLN A 71 5.37 -15.47 -1.30
N VAL A 72 5.04 -15.66 -0.02
CA VAL A 72 5.53 -16.83 0.74
C VAL A 72 4.47 -17.28 1.77
N PRO A 73 3.58 -18.24 1.46
CA PRO A 73 3.16 -19.16 2.51
C PRO A 73 4.37 -20.03 2.84
N ALA A 74 4.95 -19.81 4.02
CA ALA A 74 5.91 -20.71 4.63
C ALA A 74 5.20 -22.03 4.97
N ALA A 75 4.93 -22.84 3.96
CA ALA A 75 4.64 -24.24 4.16
C ALA A 75 6.00 -24.97 4.21
N PRO A 76 6.43 -25.52 5.37
CA PRO A 76 7.52 -26.46 5.35
C PRO A 76 7.05 -27.66 4.53
N LEU A 77 7.72 -27.89 3.40
CA LEU A 77 7.64 -29.17 2.69
C LEU A 77 8.16 -30.24 3.65
N VAL A 78 7.24 -30.90 4.37
CA VAL A 78 7.49 -32.23 4.91
C VAL A 78 7.67 -33.14 3.71
N LEU A 79 8.92 -33.52 3.48
CA LEU A 79 9.35 -34.56 2.56
C LEU A 79 10.34 -35.42 3.36
N GLY A 80 9.88 -36.59 3.79
CA GLY A 80 10.68 -37.59 4.50
C GLY A 80 9.98 -38.19 5.69
#